data_AF-A0AA36MPS3-F1
#
_entry.id   AF-A0AA36MPS3-F1
#
_cell.length_a   1.000
_cell.length_b   1.000
_cell.length_c   1.000
_cell.angle_alpha   90.00
_cell.angle_beta   90.00
_cell.angle_gamma   90.00
#
_symmetry.space_group_name_H-M   'P 1'
#
loop_
_entity.id
_entity.type
_entity.pdbx_description
1 polymer ?
#
loop_
_entity_poly.entity_id
_entity_poly.type
_entity_poly.pdbx_seq_one_letter_code
_entity_poly.pdbx_strand_id
1 'polypeptide(L)'
;MEPAKSPVSYGAASGSGEAELPDLTEQLKASGIYEEYLAYRKSYFDWRKGSATGAQGELTADALEQQCILERGFEYWYPTASIFQMRFTIAYWSSVLFLLGSIFFCMNSACRMLRAHGGRPVQVWPNFFGAIAYSVACYLLYLQLINLPTRKVESLRFLCPDWGRIHDRASTASSVGTLAFLAGALLFQVSCTAALWELSPKWELTLISMPNFIGSILFVLGGVCEILINGAVDDKDNGSRVVLLASWCTFIGSCFFTAAAFFSLLVPDWPRSGLLSSLGYFLGAAAFGINAVLLLLLWEANDFGLTLFYQLNRVIEAASGSTKARLRAAASDSSKMSIRDVTFIAIYCWFIAMALIDCIIKEKWYQEGFYRSGLLLWTGLGLQIFVVATVFIVLLIHSVVLQVPSAEPFRSAMYAARAILILGTLCESIDVMAFLSGYATLDAEHLKSLLRRHGLLKQVSPNP
;
A
#
# COMPACT_ATOMS: atom_id res chain seq x y z
N MET A 1 5.20 13.32 48.39
CA MET A 1 5.43 14.74 48.72
C MET A 1 6.90 15.01 48.50
N GLU A 2 7.26 15.42 47.28
CA GLU A 2 8.62 15.85 46.95
C GLU A 2 8.82 17.31 47.39
N PRO A 3 10.01 17.67 47.90
CA PRO A 3 10.27 19.04 48.33
C PRO A 3 10.41 19.98 47.11
N ALA A 4 9.68 21.09 47.17
CA ALA A 4 9.68 22.14 46.18
C ALA A 4 11.10 22.72 46.00
N LYS A 5 11.59 22.70 44.76
CA LYS A 5 12.84 23.37 44.37
C LYS A 5 12.63 24.89 44.47
N SER A 6 13.54 25.54 45.18
CA SER A 6 13.58 26.98 45.41
C SER A 6 13.67 27.77 44.10
N PRO A 7 12.98 28.93 43.98
CA PRO A 7 13.09 29.78 42.81
C PRO A 7 14.48 30.41 42.73
N VAL A 8 15.08 30.36 41.55
CA VAL A 8 16.34 31.04 41.23
C VAL A 8 16.10 32.54 41.27
N SER A 9 16.67 33.19 42.28
CA SER A 9 16.66 34.65 42.47
C SER A 9 17.54 35.32 41.41
N TYR A 10 16.92 35.96 40.42
CA TYR A 10 17.61 36.89 39.52
C TYR A 10 17.85 38.22 40.25
N GLY A 11 19.08 38.42 40.69
CA GLY A 11 19.52 39.69 41.28
C GLY A 11 19.49 40.81 40.24
N ALA A 12 18.79 41.89 40.56
CA ALA A 12 18.77 43.12 39.78
C ALA A 12 20.12 43.84 39.93
N ALA A 13 20.99 43.70 38.94
CA ALA A 13 22.21 44.49 38.81
C ALA A 13 21.94 45.73 37.97
N SER A 14 21.88 46.89 38.62
CA SER A 14 21.95 48.20 37.97
C SER A 14 23.42 48.49 37.63
N GLY A 15 23.81 48.25 36.39
CA GLY A 15 25.12 48.64 35.88
C GLY A 15 25.05 48.72 34.37
N SER A 16 25.32 49.90 33.82
CA SER A 16 25.39 50.18 32.39
C SER A 16 26.66 49.58 31.75
N GLY A 17 26.92 48.30 32.00
CA GLY A 17 27.84 47.49 31.24
C GLY A 17 27.04 46.67 30.24
N GLU A 18 27.41 46.69 28.97
CA GLU A 18 26.88 45.78 27.96
C GLU A 18 26.95 44.36 28.55
N ALA A 19 25.77 43.78 28.86
CA ALA A 19 25.70 42.45 29.42
C ALA A 19 26.28 41.49 28.39
N GLU A 20 27.50 41.01 28.63
CA GLU A 20 28.12 39.99 27.80
C GLU A 20 27.15 38.82 27.69
N LEU A 21 26.81 38.46 26.45
CA LEU A 21 25.93 37.34 26.18
C LEU A 21 26.55 36.08 26.80
N PRO A 22 25.76 35.25 27.50
CA PRO A 22 26.27 34.06 28.17
C PRO A 22 26.91 33.10 27.16
N ASP A 23 28.08 32.54 27.50
CA ASP A 23 28.74 31.52 26.69
C ASP A 23 27.96 30.19 26.76
N LEU A 24 27.34 29.81 25.64
CA LEU A 24 26.55 28.58 25.51
C LEU A 24 27.38 27.39 25.02
N THR A 25 28.69 27.53 24.84
CA THR A 25 29.55 26.50 24.23
C THR A 25 29.42 25.13 24.91
N GLU A 26 29.44 25.08 26.24
CA GLU A 26 29.33 23.82 26.98
C GLU A 26 27.93 23.19 26.88
N GLN A 27 26.87 23.99 26.78
CA GLN A 27 25.52 23.48 26.53
C GLN A 27 25.39 22.88 25.14
N LEU A 28 25.96 23.53 24.12
CA LEU A 28 25.95 23.04 22.73
C LEU A 28 26.78 21.76 22.57
N LYS A 29 27.89 21.61 23.31
CA LYS A 29 28.67 20.37 23.37
C LYS A 29 27.89 19.26 24.07
N ALA A 30 27.27 19.57 25.21
CA ALA A 30 26.47 18.61 25.96
C ALA A 30 25.26 18.10 25.16
N SER A 31 24.67 18.92 24.28
CA SER A 31 23.59 18.51 23.39
C SER A 31 24.05 17.87 22.08
N GLY A 32 25.37 17.77 21.84
CA GLY A 32 25.92 17.13 20.64
C GLY A 32 25.78 17.92 19.33
N ILE A 33 25.37 19.20 19.39
CA ILE A 33 25.12 20.03 18.18
C ILE A 33 26.23 21.05 17.91
N TYR A 34 27.30 21.05 18.72
CA TYR A 34 28.37 22.05 18.62
C TYR A 34 29.07 22.07 17.25
N GLU A 35 29.32 20.91 16.66
CA GLU A 35 29.93 20.80 15.33
C GLU A 35 29.00 21.33 14.23
N GLU A 36 27.69 21.09 14.34
CA GLU A 36 26.68 21.59 13.41
C GLU A 36 26.55 23.11 13.50
N TYR A 37 26.63 23.66 14.73
CA TYR A 37 26.71 25.10 14.98
C TYR A 37 27.97 25.72 14.39
N LEU A 38 29.15 25.11 14.54
CA LEU A 38 30.39 25.61 13.94
C LEU A 38 30.34 25.59 12.42
N ALA A 39 29.78 24.54 11.81
CA ALA A 39 29.57 24.46 10.37
C ALA A 39 28.62 25.56 9.87
N TYR A 40 27.47 25.74 10.55
CA TYR A 40 26.53 26.83 10.25
C TYR A 40 27.18 28.20 10.39
N ARG A 41 27.87 28.46 11.51
CA ARG A 41 28.57 29.71 11.79
C ARG A 41 29.60 30.01 10.70
N LYS A 42 30.39 29.02 10.29
CA LYS A 42 31.37 29.16 9.21
C LYS A 42 30.69 29.55 7.89
N SER A 43 29.66 28.80 7.48
CA SER A 43 28.88 29.12 6.27
C SER A 43 28.27 30.53 6.32
N TYR A 44 27.75 30.95 7.48
CA TYR A 44 27.21 32.29 7.69
C TYR A 44 28.28 33.40 7.60
N PHE A 45 29.48 33.16 8.14
CA PHE A 45 30.59 34.11 8.02
C PHE A 45 31.16 34.17 6.60
N ASP A 46 31.23 33.04 5.89
CA ASP A 46 31.65 32.96 4.50
C ASP A 46 30.65 33.69 3.58
N TRP A 47 29.35 33.59 3.89
CA TRP A 47 28.28 34.40 3.28
C TRP A 47 28.46 35.90 3.54
N ARG A 48 28.68 36.32 4.80
CA ARG A 48 28.90 37.73 5.18
C ARG A 48 30.17 38.34 4.58
N LYS A 49 31.19 37.54 4.30
CA LYS A 49 32.45 37.99 3.68
C LYS A 49 32.36 38.22 2.18
N GLY A 50 31.18 38.02 1.58
CA GLY A 50 30.98 38.24 0.15
C GLY A 50 31.72 37.22 -0.72
N SER A 51 31.95 36.01 -0.19
CA SER A 51 32.41 34.91 -1.04
C SER A 51 31.39 34.76 -2.18
N ALA A 52 31.81 35.03 -3.41
CA ALA A 52 30.94 35.03 -4.60
C ALA A 52 30.23 33.69 -4.85
N THR A 53 30.67 32.62 -4.19
CA THR A 53 30.05 31.29 -4.21
C THR A 53 28.94 31.08 -3.17
N GLY A 54 28.84 31.92 -2.14
CA GLY A 54 27.86 31.76 -1.04
C GLY A 54 26.55 32.55 -1.22
N ALA A 55 26.51 33.50 -2.16
CA ALA A 55 25.36 34.38 -2.40
C ALA A 55 24.78 34.29 -3.82
N GLN A 56 25.30 33.39 -4.67
CA GLN A 56 24.70 33.14 -5.99
C GLN A 56 23.47 32.24 -5.84
N GLY A 57 22.30 32.86 -5.68
CA GLY A 57 21.01 32.22 -5.94
C GLY A 57 20.08 32.05 -4.73
N GLU A 58 20.55 32.10 -3.48
CA GLU A 58 19.68 31.81 -2.31
C GLU A 58 18.94 33.03 -1.74
N LEU A 59 19.37 34.25 -2.07
CA LEU A 59 18.76 35.53 -1.62
C LEU A 59 18.51 36.50 -2.78
N THR A 60 18.36 36.00 -4.00
CA THR A 60 17.78 36.83 -5.05
C THR A 60 16.31 37.08 -4.71
N ALA A 61 15.78 38.26 -5.06
CA ALA A 61 14.36 38.54 -4.90
C ALA A 61 13.51 37.45 -5.58
N ASP A 62 13.99 36.95 -6.72
CA ASP A 62 13.37 35.83 -7.45
C ASP A 62 13.36 34.53 -6.64
N ALA A 63 14.45 34.17 -5.95
CA ALA A 63 14.50 32.97 -5.12
C ALA A 63 13.63 33.08 -3.86
N LEU A 64 13.56 34.27 -3.24
CA LEU A 64 12.65 34.58 -2.14
C LEU A 64 11.18 34.55 -2.58
N GLU A 65 10.89 35.06 -3.78
CA GLU A 65 9.54 35.01 -4.35
C GLU A 65 9.16 33.57 -4.71
N GLN A 66 10.07 32.79 -5.31
CA GLN A 66 9.88 31.37 -5.57
C GLN A 66 9.67 30.60 -4.26
N GLN A 67 10.48 30.85 -3.24
CA GLN A 67 10.32 30.23 -1.93
C GLN A 67 8.98 30.62 -1.29
N CYS A 68 8.57 31.89 -1.40
CA CYS A 68 7.26 32.34 -0.91
C CYS A 68 6.10 31.67 -1.67
N ILE A 69 6.22 31.49 -2.99
CA ILE A 69 5.26 30.75 -3.82
C ILE A 69 5.21 29.28 -3.39
N LEU A 70 6.35 28.66 -3.11
CA LEU A 70 6.46 27.27 -2.69
C LEU A 70 5.94 27.04 -1.27
N GLU A 71 6.28 27.90 -0.32
CA GLU A 71 5.78 27.86 1.07
C GLU A 71 4.26 28.09 1.10
N ARG A 72 3.76 29.09 0.35
CA ARG A 72 2.31 29.28 0.17
C ARG A 72 1.67 28.09 -0.52
N GLY A 73 2.39 27.42 -1.43
CA GLY A 73 1.97 26.17 -2.05
C GLY A 73 1.83 25.06 -1.02
N PHE A 74 2.82 24.88 -0.14
CA PHE A 74 2.78 23.87 0.90
C PHE A 74 1.62 24.08 1.87
N GLU A 75 1.46 25.27 2.44
CA GLU A 75 0.35 25.58 3.34
C GLU A 75 -1.01 25.47 2.65
N TYR A 76 -1.07 25.76 1.35
CA TYR A 76 -2.27 25.55 0.55
C TYR A 76 -2.64 24.07 0.44
N TRP A 77 -1.68 23.18 0.20
CA TRP A 77 -1.94 21.75 0.05
C TRP A 77 -2.06 21.00 1.40
N TYR A 78 -1.39 21.50 2.43
CA TYR A 78 -1.31 20.89 3.76
C TYR A 78 -1.52 21.94 4.85
N PRO A 79 -2.76 22.49 4.97
CA PRO A 79 -3.01 23.58 5.90
C PRO A 79 -2.90 23.16 7.37
N THR A 80 -2.95 21.85 7.66
CA THR A 80 -2.72 21.31 9.01
C THR A 80 -1.94 20.01 8.95
N ALA A 81 -1.20 19.70 10.03
CA ALA A 81 -0.51 18.41 10.19
C ALA A 81 -1.48 17.22 10.12
N SER A 82 -2.71 17.38 10.60
CA SER A 82 -3.73 16.33 10.55
C SER A 82 -4.14 15.94 9.13
N ILE A 83 -4.21 16.91 8.20
CA ILE A 83 -4.55 16.66 6.79
C ILE A 83 -3.37 15.98 6.08
N PHE A 84 -2.14 16.41 6.36
CA PHE A 84 -0.94 15.75 5.87
C PHE A 84 -0.92 14.28 6.32
N GLN A 85 -1.07 14.03 7.63
CA GLN A 85 -1.07 12.69 8.20
C GLN A 85 -2.20 11.82 7.63
N MET A 86 -3.41 12.35 7.49
CA MET A 86 -4.52 11.62 6.88
C MET A 86 -4.18 11.19 5.45
N ARG A 87 -3.70 12.09 4.59
CA ARG A 87 -3.34 11.73 3.20
C ARG A 87 -2.22 10.69 3.17
N PHE A 88 -1.26 10.81 4.07
CA PHE A 88 -0.10 9.92 4.16
C PHE A 88 -0.52 8.51 4.59
N THR A 89 -1.44 8.42 5.56
CA THR A 89 -2.07 7.17 5.96
C THR A 89 -2.94 6.58 4.85
N ILE A 90 -3.70 7.40 4.12
CA ILE A 90 -4.52 6.92 2.98
C ILE A 90 -3.59 6.35 1.89
N ALA A 91 -2.51 7.04 1.56
CA ALA A 91 -1.50 6.57 0.60
C ALA A 91 -0.92 5.20 0.97
N TYR A 92 -0.53 5.03 2.23
CA TYR A 92 -0.08 3.74 2.77
C TYR A 92 -1.12 2.64 2.54
N TRP A 93 -2.35 2.86 3.01
CA TRP A 93 -3.40 1.85 2.96
C TRP A 93 -3.85 1.54 1.54
N SER A 94 -3.94 2.54 0.65
CA SER A 94 -4.18 2.28 -0.78
C SER A 94 -3.11 1.35 -1.36
N SER A 95 -1.84 1.58 -1.05
CA SER A 95 -0.73 0.74 -1.54
C SER A 95 -0.78 -0.68 -0.98
N VAL A 96 -1.02 -0.83 0.33
CA VAL A 96 -1.20 -2.14 0.99
C VAL A 96 -2.37 -2.91 0.38
N LEU A 97 -3.52 -2.26 0.19
CA LEU A 97 -4.71 -2.90 -0.36
C LEU A 97 -4.56 -3.27 -1.83
N PHE A 98 -3.90 -2.44 -2.64
CA PHE A 98 -3.55 -2.82 -4.02
C PHE A 98 -2.60 -4.02 -4.06
N LEU A 99 -1.61 -4.08 -3.16
CA LEU A 99 -0.69 -5.21 -3.07
C LEU A 99 -1.44 -6.50 -2.68
N LEU A 100 -2.26 -6.43 -1.63
CA LEU A 100 -3.07 -7.56 -1.18
C LEU A 100 -4.01 -8.05 -2.29
N GLY A 101 -4.68 -7.13 -2.98
CA GLY A 101 -5.56 -7.47 -4.09
C GLY A 101 -4.82 -8.11 -5.27
N SER A 102 -3.62 -7.61 -5.58
CA SER A 102 -2.77 -8.16 -6.64
C SER A 102 -2.32 -9.58 -6.32
N ILE A 103 -1.95 -9.86 -5.07
CA ILE A 103 -1.60 -11.22 -4.61
C ILE A 103 -2.77 -12.17 -4.84
N PHE A 104 -3.97 -11.80 -4.40
CA PHE A 104 -5.16 -12.64 -4.58
C PHE A 104 -5.50 -12.92 -6.05
N PHE A 105 -5.41 -11.90 -6.92
CA PHE A 105 -5.63 -12.07 -8.36
C PHE A 105 -4.58 -12.95 -9.03
N CYS A 106 -3.31 -12.80 -8.64
CA CYS A 106 -2.23 -13.69 -9.06
C CYS A 106 -2.51 -15.14 -8.65
N MET A 107 -2.95 -15.37 -7.41
CA MET A 107 -3.22 -16.72 -6.91
C MET A 107 -4.39 -17.39 -7.63
N ASN A 108 -5.51 -16.68 -7.83
CA ASN A 108 -6.63 -17.19 -8.63
C ASN A 108 -6.15 -17.63 -10.03
N SER A 109 -5.44 -16.73 -10.71
CA SER A 109 -4.96 -16.96 -12.07
C SER A 109 -3.96 -18.11 -12.14
N ALA A 110 -3.03 -18.19 -11.18
CA ALA A 110 -2.06 -19.26 -11.07
C ALA A 110 -2.74 -20.62 -10.79
N CYS A 111 -3.71 -20.67 -9.87
CA CYS A 111 -4.48 -21.88 -9.58
C CYS A 111 -5.19 -22.39 -10.84
N ARG A 112 -5.78 -21.48 -11.63
CA ARG A 112 -6.45 -21.84 -12.89
C ARG A 112 -5.46 -22.33 -13.95
N MET A 113 -4.31 -21.68 -14.10
CA MET A 113 -3.26 -22.08 -15.05
C MET A 113 -2.66 -23.45 -14.72
N LEU A 114 -2.36 -23.67 -13.44
CA LEU A 114 -1.75 -24.91 -12.95
C LEU A 114 -2.76 -26.04 -12.74
N ARG A 115 -4.05 -25.77 -12.95
CA ARG A 115 -5.16 -26.70 -12.65
C ARG A 115 -5.06 -27.22 -11.21
N ALA A 116 -4.78 -26.31 -10.28
CA ALA A 116 -4.60 -26.62 -8.88
C ALA A 116 -5.83 -27.31 -8.28
N HIS A 117 -5.59 -28.14 -7.27
CA HIS A 117 -6.65 -28.82 -6.52
C HIS A 117 -7.56 -27.82 -5.77
N GLY A 118 -8.79 -28.22 -5.46
CA GLY A 118 -9.79 -27.39 -4.77
C GLY A 118 -10.86 -26.78 -5.68
N GLY A 119 -10.71 -26.89 -7.01
CA GLY A 119 -11.75 -26.56 -7.98
C GLY A 119 -12.16 -25.08 -8.00
N ARG A 120 -13.46 -24.82 -8.10
CA ARG A 120 -14.01 -23.46 -8.24
C ARG A 120 -13.80 -22.57 -7.00
N PRO A 121 -13.98 -23.03 -5.75
CA PRO A 121 -13.89 -22.13 -4.59
C PRO A 121 -12.50 -21.50 -4.38
N VAL A 122 -11.41 -22.24 -4.61
CA VAL A 122 -10.04 -21.70 -4.53
C VAL A 122 -9.70 -20.72 -5.66
N GLN A 123 -10.55 -20.59 -6.68
CA GLN A 123 -10.42 -19.60 -7.75
C GLN A 123 -11.27 -18.37 -7.45
N VAL A 124 -12.55 -18.57 -7.10
CA VAL A 124 -13.52 -17.49 -6.95
C VAL A 124 -13.28 -16.64 -5.70
N TRP A 125 -13.02 -17.26 -4.55
CA TRP A 125 -12.89 -16.53 -3.29
C TRP A 125 -11.66 -15.62 -3.23
N PRO A 126 -10.46 -16.02 -3.67
CA PRO A 126 -9.34 -15.09 -3.79
C PRO A 126 -9.70 -13.90 -4.66
N ASN A 127 -10.33 -14.14 -5.82
CA ASN A 127 -10.75 -13.06 -6.72
C ASN A 127 -11.73 -12.10 -6.03
N PHE A 128 -12.66 -12.61 -5.22
CA PHE A 128 -13.59 -11.80 -4.44
C PHE A 128 -12.89 -10.94 -3.38
N PHE A 129 -11.98 -11.51 -2.59
CA PHE A 129 -11.20 -10.74 -1.61
C PHE A 129 -10.30 -9.70 -2.29
N GLY A 130 -9.70 -10.06 -3.42
CA GLY A 130 -8.86 -9.15 -4.18
C GLY A 130 -9.64 -7.97 -4.74
N ALA A 131 -10.86 -8.20 -5.23
CA ALA A 131 -11.74 -7.15 -5.72
C ALA A 131 -12.21 -6.21 -4.61
N ILE A 132 -12.46 -6.72 -3.39
CA ILE A 132 -12.78 -5.88 -2.23
C ILE A 132 -11.60 -4.96 -1.92
N ALA A 133 -10.39 -5.52 -1.81
CA ALA A 133 -9.19 -4.74 -1.49
C ALA A 133 -8.95 -3.64 -2.53
N TYR A 134 -9.04 -3.98 -3.82
CA TYR A 134 -8.93 -3.00 -4.92
C TYR A 134 -10.00 -1.91 -4.87
N SER A 135 -11.25 -2.29 -4.62
CA SER A 135 -12.37 -1.33 -4.57
C SER A 135 -12.19 -0.34 -3.43
N VAL A 136 -11.75 -0.81 -2.25
CA VAL A 136 -11.44 0.06 -1.11
C VAL A 136 -10.24 0.95 -1.44
N ALA A 137 -9.17 0.42 -2.06
CA ALA A 137 -8.01 1.20 -2.46
C ALA A 137 -8.37 2.32 -3.46
N CYS A 138 -9.17 2.02 -4.49
CA CYS A 138 -9.67 3.02 -5.45
C CYS A 138 -10.61 4.04 -4.78
N TYR A 139 -11.43 3.62 -3.83
CA TYR A 139 -12.26 4.53 -3.05
C TYR A 139 -11.41 5.48 -2.19
N LEU A 140 -10.34 4.97 -1.59
CA LEU A 140 -9.38 5.80 -0.85
C LEU A 140 -8.71 6.85 -1.76
N LEU A 141 -8.36 6.50 -3.00
CA LEU A 141 -7.89 7.48 -4.00
C LEU A 141 -8.96 8.53 -4.33
N TYR A 142 -10.20 8.10 -4.52
CA TYR A 142 -11.33 9.01 -4.72
C TYR A 142 -11.55 9.93 -3.51
N LEU A 143 -11.44 9.40 -2.29
CA LEU A 143 -11.53 10.18 -1.06
C LEU A 143 -10.47 11.29 -1.01
N GLN A 144 -9.26 11.02 -1.52
CA GLN A 144 -8.22 12.05 -1.64
C GLN A 144 -8.58 13.13 -2.66
N LEU A 145 -9.16 12.75 -3.80
CA LEU A 145 -9.61 13.69 -4.85
C LEU A 145 -10.65 14.67 -4.31
N ILE A 146 -11.71 14.14 -3.69
CA ILE A 146 -12.85 14.96 -3.26
C ILE A 146 -12.55 15.83 -2.04
N ASN A 147 -11.49 15.48 -1.30
CA ASN A 147 -10.99 16.25 -0.17
C ASN A 147 -9.73 17.05 -0.52
N LEU A 148 -9.43 17.33 -1.79
CA LEU A 148 -8.36 18.28 -2.13
C LEU A 148 -8.62 19.62 -1.42
N PRO A 149 -7.59 20.19 -0.77
CA PRO A 149 -7.74 21.11 0.33
C PRO A 149 -8.51 22.35 -0.08
N THR A 150 -9.50 22.71 0.73
CA THR A 150 -10.20 23.99 0.68
C THR A 150 -9.49 24.92 1.68
N ARG A 151 -9.38 26.22 1.37
CA ARG A 151 -8.73 27.22 2.25
C ARG A 151 -9.35 27.34 3.65
N LYS A 152 -10.44 26.64 3.92
CA LYS A 152 -11.13 26.60 5.21
C LYS A 152 -11.03 25.17 5.74
N VAL A 153 -10.88 25.03 7.05
CA VAL A 153 -10.96 23.73 7.75
C VAL A 153 -12.37 23.18 7.54
N GLU A 154 -12.58 22.48 6.43
CA GLU A 154 -13.85 21.86 6.08
C GLU A 154 -13.88 20.43 6.64
N SER A 155 -15.08 20.00 7.03
CA SER A 155 -15.38 18.61 7.35
C SER A 155 -15.02 17.70 6.17
N LEU A 156 -14.45 16.53 6.47
CA LEU A 156 -14.19 15.50 5.46
C LEU A 156 -15.48 15.12 4.73
N ARG A 157 -15.41 15.09 3.40
CA ARG A 157 -16.48 14.62 2.52
C ARG A 157 -16.20 13.17 2.17
N PHE A 158 -17.21 12.32 2.29
CA PHE A 158 -17.06 10.89 2.01
C PHE A 158 -17.62 10.48 0.64
N LEU A 159 -18.72 11.10 0.20
CA LEU A 159 -19.45 10.66 -0.99
C LEU A 159 -19.57 11.75 -2.05
N CYS A 160 -20.04 12.94 -1.66
CA CYS A 160 -20.42 13.98 -2.60
C CYS A 160 -19.26 14.95 -2.90
N PRO A 161 -18.74 14.97 -4.14
CA PRO A 161 -17.72 15.90 -4.57
C PRO A 161 -18.30 17.29 -4.88
N ASP A 162 -17.45 18.31 -4.82
CA ASP A 162 -17.72 19.61 -5.43
C ASP A 162 -16.84 19.75 -6.66
N TRP A 163 -17.40 19.36 -7.81
CA TRP A 163 -16.68 19.28 -9.09
C TRP A 163 -16.13 20.62 -9.56
N GLY A 164 -16.80 21.74 -9.23
CA GLY A 164 -16.27 23.07 -9.55
C GLY A 164 -14.93 23.28 -8.84
N ARG A 165 -14.87 23.00 -7.54
CA ARG A 165 -13.62 23.13 -6.77
C ARG A 165 -12.55 22.11 -7.15
N ILE A 166 -12.94 20.90 -7.52
CA ILE A 166 -11.99 19.87 -7.97
C ILE A 166 -11.37 20.28 -9.30
N HIS A 167 -12.18 20.75 -10.25
CA HIS A 167 -11.71 21.21 -11.56
C HIS A 167 -10.69 22.36 -11.44
N ASP A 168 -10.89 23.26 -10.48
CA ASP A 168 -9.97 24.38 -10.25
C ASP A 168 -8.60 23.95 -9.67
N ARG A 169 -8.46 22.71 -9.20
CA ARG A 169 -7.30 22.26 -8.41
C ARG A 169 -6.60 21.04 -8.99
N ALA A 170 -7.37 20.04 -9.38
CA ALA A 170 -6.87 18.84 -10.00
C ALA A 170 -6.89 18.99 -11.51
N SER A 171 -5.90 18.39 -12.19
CA SER A 171 -5.97 18.27 -13.63
C SER A 171 -7.19 17.43 -14.04
N THR A 172 -7.74 17.71 -15.23
CA THR A 172 -8.82 16.89 -15.80
C THR A 172 -8.40 15.42 -15.91
N ALA A 173 -7.14 15.18 -16.28
CA ALA A 173 -6.58 13.82 -16.34
C ALA A 173 -6.59 13.14 -14.96
N SER A 174 -6.23 13.85 -13.88
CA SER A 174 -6.28 13.31 -12.51
C SER A 174 -7.70 12.87 -12.15
N SER A 175 -8.66 13.77 -12.40
CA SER A 175 -10.08 13.53 -12.06
C SER A 175 -10.66 12.36 -12.85
N VAL A 176 -10.45 12.36 -14.17
CA VAL A 176 -10.92 11.29 -15.07
C VAL A 176 -10.25 9.97 -14.71
N GLY A 177 -8.94 9.96 -14.48
CA GLY A 177 -8.20 8.75 -14.14
C GLY A 177 -8.67 8.13 -12.81
N THR A 178 -8.85 8.94 -11.76
CA THR A 178 -9.35 8.45 -10.46
C THR A 178 -10.75 7.88 -10.59
N LEU A 179 -11.65 8.57 -11.30
CA LEU A 179 -13.02 8.08 -11.53
C LEU A 179 -13.05 6.81 -12.36
N ALA A 180 -12.19 6.71 -13.38
CA ALA A 180 -12.08 5.52 -14.21
C ALA A 180 -11.60 4.32 -13.39
N PHE A 181 -10.58 4.46 -12.54
CA PHE A 181 -10.16 3.40 -11.63
C PHE A 181 -11.25 2.99 -10.63
N LEU A 182 -11.97 3.95 -10.04
CA LEU A 182 -13.06 3.64 -9.12
C LEU A 182 -14.20 2.89 -9.81
N ALA A 183 -14.68 3.41 -10.95
CA ALA A 183 -15.74 2.77 -11.72
C ALA A 183 -15.32 1.39 -12.22
N GLY A 184 -14.09 1.24 -12.70
CA GLY A 184 -13.53 -0.04 -13.12
C GLY A 184 -13.48 -1.07 -11.99
N ALA A 185 -13.04 -0.65 -10.79
CA ALA A 185 -12.97 -1.52 -9.62
C ALA A 185 -14.37 -1.96 -9.16
N LEU A 186 -15.35 -1.05 -9.15
CA LEU A 186 -16.73 -1.38 -8.82
C LEU A 186 -17.36 -2.38 -9.81
N LEU A 187 -17.11 -2.22 -11.12
CA LEU A 187 -17.55 -3.20 -12.12
C LEU A 187 -16.89 -4.56 -11.92
N PHE A 188 -15.59 -4.58 -11.62
CA PHE A 188 -14.87 -5.82 -11.31
C PHE A 188 -15.40 -6.49 -10.04
N GLN A 189 -15.76 -5.70 -9.03
CA GLN A 189 -16.41 -6.20 -7.81
C GLN A 189 -17.77 -6.84 -8.10
N VAL A 190 -18.59 -6.25 -8.99
CA VAL A 190 -19.85 -6.86 -9.44
C VAL A 190 -19.57 -8.25 -10.02
N SER A 191 -18.60 -8.39 -10.92
CA SER A 191 -18.21 -9.67 -11.50
C SER A 191 -17.73 -10.69 -10.48
N CYS A 192 -16.85 -10.29 -9.56
CA CYS A 192 -16.29 -11.19 -8.56
C CYS A 192 -17.34 -11.64 -7.56
N THR A 193 -18.28 -10.75 -7.22
CA THR A 193 -19.44 -11.08 -6.38
C THR A 193 -20.33 -12.05 -7.13
N ALA A 194 -20.72 -11.75 -8.38
CA ALA A 194 -21.54 -12.60 -9.22
C ALA A 194 -20.97 -14.03 -9.39
N ALA A 195 -19.64 -14.14 -9.47
CA ALA A 195 -18.93 -15.42 -9.60
C ALA A 195 -19.06 -16.33 -8.36
N LEU A 196 -19.53 -15.84 -7.21
CA LEU A 196 -19.83 -16.66 -6.03
C LEU A 196 -21.06 -17.57 -6.24
N TRP A 197 -21.91 -17.27 -7.21
CA TRP A 197 -23.12 -18.04 -7.49
C TRP A 197 -23.01 -18.83 -8.80
N GLU A 198 -23.71 -19.96 -8.87
CA GLU A 198 -23.91 -20.68 -10.13
C GLU A 198 -24.90 -19.91 -11.00
N LEU A 199 -24.40 -19.32 -12.07
CA LEU A 199 -25.18 -18.48 -12.98
C LEU A 199 -25.43 -19.21 -14.29
N SER A 200 -26.59 -18.97 -14.91
CA SER A 200 -26.81 -19.40 -16.30
C SER A 200 -25.86 -18.66 -17.26
N PRO A 201 -25.55 -19.21 -18.44
CA PRO A 201 -24.62 -18.56 -19.39
C PRO A 201 -24.96 -17.10 -19.74
N LYS A 202 -26.26 -16.77 -19.84
CA LYS A 202 -26.72 -15.39 -20.08
C LYS A 202 -26.31 -14.43 -18.95
N TRP A 203 -26.46 -14.88 -17.70
CA TRP A 203 -26.11 -14.10 -16.52
C TRP A 203 -24.60 -14.03 -16.31
N GLU A 204 -23.85 -15.09 -16.65
CA GLU A 204 -22.37 -15.04 -16.64
C GLU A 204 -21.86 -13.98 -17.63
N LEU A 205 -22.37 -13.96 -18.86
CA LEU A 205 -22.01 -12.94 -19.84
C LEU A 205 -22.30 -11.53 -19.32
N THR A 206 -23.49 -11.33 -18.74
CA THR A 206 -23.98 -10.00 -18.33
C THR A 206 -23.33 -9.49 -17.04
N LEU A 207 -23.14 -10.36 -16.04
CA LEU A 207 -22.70 -9.96 -14.70
C LEU A 207 -21.21 -10.23 -14.46
N ILE A 208 -20.55 -11.06 -15.27
CA ILE A 208 -19.12 -11.38 -15.11
C ILE A 208 -18.31 -10.87 -16.30
N SER A 209 -18.59 -11.35 -17.50
CA SER A 209 -17.73 -11.07 -18.66
C SER A 209 -17.80 -9.60 -19.10
N MET A 210 -19.01 -9.04 -19.23
CA MET A 210 -19.19 -7.64 -19.64
C MET A 210 -18.62 -6.63 -18.63
N PRO A 211 -18.91 -6.72 -17.31
CA PRO A 211 -18.37 -5.77 -16.35
C PRO A 211 -16.85 -5.91 -16.20
N ASN A 212 -16.28 -7.12 -16.30
CA ASN A 212 -14.82 -7.30 -16.35
C ASN A 212 -14.20 -6.60 -17.56
N PHE A 213 -14.81 -6.75 -18.74
CA PHE A 213 -14.29 -6.13 -19.96
C PHE A 213 -14.36 -4.61 -19.89
N ILE A 214 -15.53 -4.05 -19.57
CA ILE A 214 -15.70 -2.60 -19.41
C ILE A 214 -14.79 -2.05 -18.31
N GLY A 215 -14.74 -2.73 -17.16
CA GLY A 215 -13.89 -2.33 -16.04
C GLY A 215 -12.41 -2.31 -16.41
N SER A 216 -11.94 -3.30 -17.18
CA SER A 216 -10.54 -3.32 -17.65
C SER A 216 -10.20 -2.18 -18.63
N ILE A 217 -11.14 -1.79 -19.51
CA ILE A 217 -10.98 -0.60 -20.37
C ILE A 217 -10.86 0.67 -19.53
N LEU A 218 -11.67 0.80 -18.47
CA LEU A 218 -11.58 1.94 -17.56
C LEU A 218 -10.25 1.98 -16.81
N PHE A 219 -9.67 0.83 -16.45
CA PHE A 219 -8.31 0.78 -15.92
C PHE A 219 -7.26 1.25 -16.92
N VAL A 220 -7.40 0.89 -18.21
CA VAL A 220 -6.51 1.39 -19.27
C VAL A 220 -6.62 2.91 -19.38
N LEU A 221 -7.84 3.46 -19.38
CA LEU A 221 -8.04 4.91 -19.37
C LEU A 221 -7.38 5.57 -18.16
N GLY A 222 -7.54 4.99 -16.96
CA GLY A 222 -6.86 5.45 -15.75
C GLY A 222 -5.33 5.43 -15.88
N GLY A 223 -4.76 4.35 -16.41
CA GLY A 223 -3.32 4.22 -16.64
C GLY A 223 -2.77 5.20 -17.69
N VAL A 224 -3.55 5.49 -18.74
CA VAL A 224 -3.20 6.54 -19.71
C VAL A 224 -3.16 7.91 -19.02
N CYS A 225 -4.16 8.23 -18.18
CA CYS A 225 -4.15 9.47 -17.40
C CYS A 225 -2.93 9.57 -16.48
N GLU A 226 -2.52 8.48 -15.81
CA GLU A 226 -1.29 8.47 -15.00
C GLU A 226 -0.04 8.76 -15.82
N ILE A 227 0.11 8.13 -16.99
CA ILE A 227 1.25 8.38 -17.88
C ILE A 227 1.24 9.81 -18.40
N LEU A 228 0.09 10.36 -18.79
CA LEU A 228 0.00 11.74 -19.26
C LEU A 228 0.40 12.72 -18.17
N ILE A 229 -0.06 12.51 -16.94
CA ILE A 229 0.24 13.40 -15.81
C ILE A 229 1.71 13.33 -15.42
N ASN A 230 2.31 12.15 -15.40
CA ASN A 230 3.69 11.96 -14.95
C ASN A 230 4.73 12.04 -16.07
N GLY A 231 4.32 11.87 -17.32
CA GLY A 231 5.18 11.88 -18.52
C GLY A 231 5.13 13.17 -19.34
N ALA A 232 4.05 13.96 -19.25
CA ALA A 232 4.01 15.29 -19.87
C ALA A 232 4.75 16.36 -19.04
N VAL A 233 5.22 16.03 -17.84
CA VAL A 233 6.06 16.91 -17.04
C VAL A 233 7.50 16.77 -17.55
N ASP A 234 7.85 17.70 -18.45
CA ASP A 234 9.05 17.75 -19.28
C ASP A 234 10.39 17.36 -18.61
N ASP A 235 11.20 16.72 -19.45
CA ASP A 235 12.37 15.84 -19.24
C ASP A 235 13.60 16.45 -18.52
N LYS A 236 13.46 17.58 -17.83
CA LYS A 236 14.63 18.35 -17.35
C LYS A 236 14.84 18.47 -15.85
N ASP A 237 13.87 18.17 -14.99
CA ASP A 237 14.16 18.32 -13.55
C ASP A 237 13.54 17.36 -12.52
N ASN A 238 12.25 17.00 -12.48
CA ASN A 238 11.74 16.49 -11.18
C ASN A 238 10.59 15.46 -11.25
N GLY A 239 10.70 14.47 -12.12
CA GLY A 239 9.91 13.23 -11.97
C GLY A 239 10.77 12.13 -11.36
N SER A 240 10.50 11.69 -10.13
CA SER A 240 11.12 10.47 -9.61
C SER A 240 10.86 9.34 -10.61
N ARG A 241 11.92 8.75 -11.17
CA ARG A 241 11.82 7.63 -12.15
C ARG A 241 10.92 6.50 -11.64
N VAL A 242 10.79 6.38 -10.32
CA VAL A 242 9.90 5.44 -9.62
C VAL A 242 8.42 5.73 -9.90
N VAL A 243 8.00 7.00 -9.90
CA VAL A 243 6.60 7.40 -10.19
C VAL A 243 6.22 7.08 -11.63
N LEU A 244 7.13 7.35 -12.57
CA LEU A 244 6.91 7.02 -13.97
C LEU A 244 6.86 5.50 -14.18
N LEU A 245 7.76 4.74 -13.55
CA LEU A 245 7.74 3.28 -13.58
C LEU A 245 6.45 2.71 -13.00
N ALA A 246 5.99 3.24 -11.86
CA ALA A 246 4.71 2.89 -11.24
C ALA A 246 3.53 3.11 -12.22
N SER A 247 3.47 4.28 -12.86
CA SER A 247 2.46 4.61 -13.87
C SER A 247 2.47 3.64 -15.06
N TRP A 248 3.65 3.27 -15.55
CA TRP A 248 3.79 2.27 -16.62
C TRP A 248 3.34 0.88 -16.18
N CYS A 249 3.69 0.46 -14.96
CA CYS A 249 3.22 -0.82 -14.41
C CYS A 249 1.69 -0.86 -14.33
N THR A 250 1.04 0.22 -13.90
CA THR A 250 -0.43 0.34 -13.90
C THR A 250 -1.02 0.21 -15.30
N PHE A 251 -0.49 0.94 -16.28
CA PHE A 251 -0.97 0.91 -17.66
C PHE A 251 -0.78 -0.48 -18.31
N ILE A 252 0.42 -1.05 -18.20
CA ILE A 252 0.73 -2.38 -18.72
C ILE A 252 -0.17 -3.43 -18.07
N GLY A 253 -0.34 -3.37 -16.75
CA GLY A 253 -1.23 -4.25 -16.01
C GLY A 253 -2.67 -4.19 -16.53
N SER A 254 -3.17 -2.98 -16.76
CA SER A 254 -4.51 -2.72 -17.30
C SER A 254 -4.70 -3.28 -18.71
N CYS A 255 -3.68 -3.14 -19.57
CA CYS A 255 -3.68 -3.71 -20.92
C CYS A 255 -3.77 -5.24 -20.89
N PHE A 256 -3.03 -5.90 -19.99
CA PHE A 256 -3.10 -7.35 -19.82
C PHE A 256 -4.48 -7.81 -19.31
N PHE A 257 -5.08 -7.11 -18.35
CA PHE A 257 -6.46 -7.38 -17.91
C PHE A 257 -7.47 -7.22 -19.05
N THR A 258 -7.30 -6.20 -19.89
CA THR A 258 -8.18 -5.96 -21.05
C THR A 258 -8.05 -7.06 -22.08
N ALA A 259 -6.83 -7.48 -22.40
CA ALA A 259 -6.60 -8.61 -23.29
C ALA A 259 -7.21 -9.91 -22.74
N ALA A 260 -7.05 -10.17 -21.44
CA ALA A 260 -7.64 -11.35 -20.78
C ALA A 260 -9.18 -11.34 -20.84
N ALA A 261 -9.79 -10.19 -20.54
CA ALA A 261 -11.24 -10.01 -20.61
C ALA A 261 -11.76 -10.12 -22.05
N PHE A 262 -11.01 -9.59 -23.03
CA PHE A 262 -11.31 -9.72 -24.45
C PHE A 262 -11.37 -11.19 -24.89
N PHE A 263 -10.36 -12.00 -24.55
CA PHE A 263 -10.36 -13.43 -24.88
C PHE A 263 -11.51 -14.18 -24.22
N SER A 264 -11.86 -13.79 -22.99
CA SER A 264 -12.96 -14.41 -22.24
C SER A 264 -14.33 -14.06 -22.82
N LEU A 265 -14.47 -12.86 -23.40
CA LEU A 265 -15.73 -12.33 -23.89
C LEU A 265 -16.01 -12.72 -25.35
N LEU A 266 -15.02 -12.56 -26.24
CA LEU A 266 -15.25 -12.58 -27.69
C LEU A 266 -14.91 -13.91 -28.35
N VAL A 267 -14.03 -14.70 -27.75
CA VAL A 267 -13.63 -16.02 -28.28
C VAL A 267 -13.67 -17.09 -27.19
N PRO A 268 -14.79 -17.26 -26.46
CA PRO A 268 -14.88 -18.20 -25.35
C PRO A 268 -14.59 -19.64 -25.79
N ASP A 269 -15.04 -20.02 -26.99
CA ASP A 269 -14.91 -21.39 -27.53
C ASP A 269 -13.51 -21.71 -28.10
N TRP A 270 -12.60 -20.73 -28.16
CA TRP A 270 -11.25 -21.00 -28.65
C TRP A 270 -10.51 -21.90 -27.66
N PRO A 271 -9.90 -23.05 -28.05
CA PRO A 271 -9.36 -24.03 -27.10
C PRO A 271 -8.29 -23.50 -26.13
N ARG A 272 -7.68 -22.34 -26.45
CA ARG A 272 -6.66 -21.68 -25.62
C ARG A 272 -7.15 -20.42 -24.92
N SER A 273 -8.41 -20.02 -25.09
CA SER A 273 -9.00 -18.80 -24.50
C SER A 273 -8.82 -18.78 -22.98
N GLY A 274 -9.13 -19.87 -22.30
CA GLY A 274 -9.02 -19.98 -20.85
C GLY A 274 -7.59 -19.84 -20.34
N LEU A 275 -6.60 -20.41 -21.04
CA LEU A 275 -5.19 -20.30 -20.67
C LEU A 275 -4.68 -18.87 -20.88
N LEU A 276 -4.97 -18.26 -22.03
CA LEU A 276 -4.53 -16.90 -22.35
C LEU A 276 -5.21 -15.85 -21.46
N SER A 277 -6.49 -16.05 -21.15
CA SER A 277 -7.21 -15.24 -20.16
C SER A 277 -6.55 -15.31 -18.80
N SER A 278 -6.27 -16.53 -18.31
CA SER A 278 -5.61 -16.71 -17.00
C SER A 278 -4.20 -16.12 -16.97
N LEU A 279 -3.43 -16.31 -18.04
CA LEU A 279 -2.09 -15.73 -18.17
C LEU A 279 -2.13 -14.20 -18.20
N GLY A 280 -3.07 -13.61 -18.96
CA GLY A 280 -3.24 -12.16 -19.00
C GLY A 280 -3.64 -11.59 -17.65
N TYR A 281 -4.59 -12.21 -16.93
CA TYR A 281 -4.93 -11.79 -15.57
C TYR A 281 -3.75 -11.94 -14.59
N PHE A 282 -2.97 -13.02 -14.71
CA PHE A 282 -1.78 -13.22 -13.88
C PHE A 282 -0.72 -12.13 -14.11
N LEU A 283 -0.34 -11.89 -15.38
CA LEU A 283 0.65 -10.86 -15.72
C LEU A 283 0.16 -9.47 -15.37
N GLY A 284 -1.13 -9.20 -15.59
CA GLY A 284 -1.75 -7.95 -15.20
C GLY A 284 -1.69 -7.71 -13.69
N ALA A 285 -2.04 -8.73 -12.91
CA ALA A 285 -2.04 -8.65 -11.45
C ALA A 285 -0.61 -8.53 -10.90
N ALA A 286 0.35 -9.24 -11.49
CA ALA A 286 1.76 -9.11 -11.14
C ALA A 286 2.28 -7.69 -11.41
N ALA A 287 1.93 -7.09 -12.55
CA ALA A 287 2.31 -5.70 -12.87
C ALA A 287 1.72 -4.71 -11.86
N PHE A 288 0.45 -4.88 -11.46
CA PHE A 288 -0.10 -4.05 -10.40
C PHE A 288 0.51 -4.32 -9.02
N GLY A 289 0.91 -5.55 -8.71
CA GLY A 289 1.65 -5.88 -7.49
C GLY A 289 2.98 -5.15 -7.44
N ILE A 290 3.71 -5.10 -8.55
CA ILE A 290 4.94 -4.30 -8.70
C ILE A 290 4.63 -2.82 -8.48
N ASN A 291 3.58 -2.29 -9.14
CA ASN A 291 3.13 -0.91 -8.91
C ASN A 291 2.90 -0.63 -7.42
N ALA A 292 2.13 -1.48 -6.73
CA ALA A 292 1.84 -1.29 -5.30
C ALA A 292 3.10 -1.29 -4.42
N VAL A 293 4.11 -2.11 -4.74
CA VAL A 293 5.43 -2.07 -4.07
C VAL A 293 6.16 -0.76 -4.37
N LEU A 294 6.12 -0.25 -5.61
CA LEU A 294 6.68 1.06 -5.94
C LEU A 294 5.96 2.20 -5.21
N LEU A 295 4.64 2.11 -5.01
CA LEU A 295 3.89 3.09 -4.22
C LEU A 295 4.29 3.04 -2.72
N LEU A 296 4.51 1.85 -2.16
CA LEU A 296 5.06 1.70 -0.80
C LEU A 296 6.47 2.27 -0.67
N LEU A 297 7.29 2.09 -1.70
CA LEU A 297 8.64 2.68 -1.77
C LEU A 297 8.57 4.22 -1.80
N LEU A 298 7.65 4.79 -2.59
CA LEU A 298 7.40 6.24 -2.60
C LEU A 298 6.90 6.73 -1.23
N TRP A 299 5.97 6.00 -0.61
CA TRP A 299 5.47 6.29 0.74
C TRP A 299 6.61 6.32 1.77
N GLU A 300 7.49 5.32 1.76
CA GLU A 300 8.66 5.24 2.64
C GLU A 300 9.65 6.39 2.38
N ALA A 301 9.71 6.90 1.14
CA ALA A 301 10.48 8.08 0.78
C ALA A 301 9.84 9.41 1.23
N ASN A 302 8.70 9.36 1.93
CA ASN A 302 7.84 10.49 2.30
C ASN A 302 7.16 11.20 1.12
N ASP A 303 7.02 10.52 -0.01
CA ASP A 303 6.12 10.93 -1.08
C ASP A 303 4.74 10.34 -0.84
N PHE A 304 3.66 10.93 -1.36
CA PHE A 304 2.34 10.36 -1.15
C PHE A 304 2.12 9.05 -1.94
N GLY A 305 3.07 8.59 -2.77
CA GLY A 305 2.88 7.37 -3.56
C GLY A 305 1.63 7.44 -4.45
N LEU A 306 1.23 8.65 -4.84
CA LEU A 306 0.05 8.91 -5.65
C LEU A 306 0.48 9.35 -7.04
N THR A 307 0.39 8.44 -7.99
CA THR A 307 0.66 8.66 -9.42
C THR A 307 -0.31 9.65 -10.05
N LEU A 308 -1.59 9.66 -9.67
CA LEU A 308 -2.58 10.59 -10.22
C LEU A 308 -2.54 12.01 -9.61
N PHE A 309 -1.83 12.21 -8.50
CA PHE A 309 -1.77 13.47 -7.76
C PHE A 309 -0.35 14.06 -7.73
N TYR A 310 0.29 14.21 -8.89
CA TYR A 310 1.68 14.69 -8.99
C TYR A 310 1.94 16.01 -8.25
N GLN A 311 0.93 16.90 -8.19
CA GLN A 311 1.00 18.19 -7.50
C GLN A 311 1.34 18.02 -6.02
N LEU A 312 0.80 16.97 -5.37
CA LEU A 312 1.03 16.71 -3.96
C LEU A 312 2.49 16.33 -3.68
N ASN A 313 3.10 15.54 -4.58
CA ASN A 313 4.50 15.11 -4.48
C ASN A 313 5.45 16.30 -4.73
N ARG A 314 5.19 17.09 -5.79
CA ARG A 314 6.02 18.27 -6.11
C ARG A 314 6.10 19.29 -4.99
N VAL A 315 5.01 19.45 -4.24
CA VAL A 315 4.95 20.41 -3.14
C VAL A 315 5.80 19.96 -1.95
N ILE A 316 5.95 18.65 -1.72
CA ILE A 316 6.88 18.11 -0.72
C ILE A 316 8.33 18.29 -1.18
N GLU A 317 8.60 17.98 -2.46
CA GLU A 317 9.95 18.14 -3.04
C GLU A 317 10.42 19.58 -2.95
N ALA A 318 9.53 20.53 -3.27
CA ALA A 318 9.80 21.95 -3.30
C ALA A 318 9.74 22.63 -1.92
N ALA A 319 9.25 21.96 -0.88
CA ALA A 319 9.34 22.48 0.49
C ALA A 319 10.82 22.62 0.89
N SER A 320 11.25 23.85 1.17
CA SER A 320 12.64 24.20 1.52
C SER A 320 13.03 23.68 2.92
N GLY A 321 14.33 23.75 3.23
CA GLY A 321 14.98 23.06 4.34
C GLY A 321 14.34 23.23 5.72
N SER A 322 13.72 24.37 6.08
CA SER A 322 13.11 24.54 7.41
C SER A 322 11.74 23.86 7.52
N THR A 323 10.89 23.98 6.50
CA THR A 323 9.58 23.31 6.43
C THR A 323 9.78 21.81 6.26
N LYS A 324 10.75 21.41 5.41
CA LYS A 324 11.16 20.02 5.26
C LYS A 324 11.76 19.46 6.55
N ALA A 325 12.55 20.23 7.29
CA ALA A 325 13.04 19.83 8.60
C ALA A 325 11.91 19.71 9.63
N ARG A 326 10.91 20.60 9.63
CA ARG A 326 9.72 20.48 10.49
C ARG A 326 8.87 19.26 10.14
N LEU A 327 8.67 18.99 8.85
CA LEU A 327 7.96 17.81 8.37
C LEU A 327 8.75 16.54 8.67
N ARG A 328 10.07 16.54 8.54
CA ARG A 328 10.94 15.43 8.93
C ARG A 328 11.05 15.27 10.45
N ALA A 329 10.97 16.36 11.20
CA ALA A 329 10.90 16.28 12.67
C ALA A 329 9.55 15.71 13.12
N ALA A 330 8.46 16.04 12.40
CA ALA A 330 7.15 15.43 12.61
C ALA A 330 7.11 13.98 12.10
N ALA A 331 7.76 13.71 10.97
CA ALA A 331 7.94 12.40 10.36
C ALA A 331 9.35 11.88 10.67
N SER A 332 9.66 11.73 11.97
CA SER A 332 10.80 11.04 12.57
C SER A 332 12.13 11.06 11.79
N ASP A 333 13.17 11.66 12.38
CA ASP A 333 14.53 11.84 11.82
C ASP A 333 14.96 10.85 10.74
N SER A 334 15.19 11.37 9.54
CA SER A 334 15.31 10.64 8.27
C SER A 334 16.32 9.49 8.29
N SER A 335 15.84 8.27 8.49
CA SER A 335 16.57 7.06 8.13
C SER A 335 16.45 6.85 6.61
N LYS A 336 17.55 6.45 5.97
CA LYS A 336 17.59 6.11 4.53
C LYS A 336 16.48 5.12 4.21
N MET A 337 15.78 5.34 3.09
CA MET A 337 14.72 4.47 2.55
C MET A 337 15.01 2.99 2.83
N SER A 338 14.24 2.39 3.73
CA SER A 338 14.48 1.05 4.22
C SER A 338 13.69 0.08 3.36
N ILE A 339 14.28 -0.38 2.23
CA ILE A 339 13.70 -1.44 1.39
C ILE A 339 13.25 -2.64 2.24
N ARG A 340 13.97 -2.89 3.34
CA ARG A 340 13.64 -3.90 4.34
C ARG A 340 12.20 -3.78 4.85
N ASP A 341 11.75 -2.58 5.19
CA ASP A 341 10.44 -2.38 5.84
C ASP A 341 9.30 -2.57 4.82
N VAL A 342 9.50 -2.15 3.57
CA VAL A 342 8.60 -2.48 2.44
C VAL A 342 8.54 -4.00 2.19
N THR A 343 9.67 -4.71 2.25
CA THR A 343 9.70 -6.17 2.12
C THR A 343 8.86 -6.86 3.20
N PHE A 344 8.94 -6.39 4.45
CA PHE A 344 8.12 -6.93 5.54
C PHE A 344 6.63 -6.69 5.30
N ILE A 345 6.23 -5.49 4.84
CA ILE A 345 4.84 -5.20 4.49
C ILE A 345 4.34 -6.16 3.40
N ALA A 346 5.16 -6.44 2.39
CA ALA A 346 4.81 -7.40 1.33
C ALA A 346 4.65 -8.83 1.87
N ILE A 347 5.55 -9.28 2.77
CA ILE A 347 5.44 -10.57 3.46
C ILE A 347 4.15 -10.65 4.27
N TYR A 348 3.78 -9.58 4.98
CA TYR A 348 2.55 -9.54 5.78
C TYR A 348 1.29 -9.60 4.90
N CYS A 349 1.28 -8.91 3.76
CA CYS A 349 0.20 -9.02 2.79
C CYS A 349 0.08 -10.45 2.23
N TRP A 350 1.22 -11.09 1.93
CA TRP A 350 1.24 -12.49 1.51
C TRP A 350 0.72 -13.43 2.61
N PHE A 351 1.10 -13.22 3.87
CA PHE A 351 0.60 -14.00 5.00
C PHE A 351 -0.92 -13.90 5.16
N ILE A 352 -1.48 -12.67 5.10
CA ILE A 352 -2.93 -12.47 5.12
C ILE A 352 -3.61 -13.24 3.97
N ALA A 353 -3.03 -13.19 2.76
CA ALA A 353 -3.57 -13.91 1.61
C ALA A 353 -3.56 -15.43 1.81
N MET A 354 -2.45 -16.00 2.31
CA MET A 354 -2.36 -17.44 2.61
C MET A 354 -3.37 -17.85 3.68
N ALA A 355 -3.46 -17.12 4.79
CA ALA A 355 -4.38 -17.42 5.90
C ALA A 355 -5.86 -17.40 5.45
N LEU A 356 -6.24 -16.42 4.63
CA LEU A 356 -7.60 -16.36 4.07
C LEU A 356 -7.88 -17.49 3.07
N ILE A 357 -6.87 -17.95 2.34
CA ILE A 357 -7.01 -19.09 1.44
C ILE A 357 -7.08 -20.40 2.20
N ASP A 358 -6.32 -20.53 3.27
CA ASP A 358 -6.37 -21.67 4.16
C ASP A 358 -7.76 -21.84 4.81
N CYS A 359 -8.48 -20.74 5.09
CA CYS A 359 -9.90 -20.83 5.47
C CYS A 359 -10.76 -21.57 4.43
N ILE A 360 -10.55 -21.27 3.13
CA ILE A 360 -11.30 -21.91 2.03
C ILE A 360 -10.90 -23.38 1.92
N ILE A 361 -9.62 -23.68 2.08
CA ILE A 361 -9.07 -25.04 2.03
C ILE A 361 -9.65 -25.90 3.16
N LYS A 362 -9.69 -25.37 4.39
CA LYS A 362 -10.26 -26.08 5.55
C LYS A 362 -11.74 -26.39 5.37
N GLU A 363 -12.51 -25.45 4.83
CA GLU A 363 -13.91 -25.68 4.47
C GLU A 363 -14.03 -26.80 3.41
N LYS A 364 -13.13 -26.80 2.41
CA LYS A 364 -13.09 -27.86 1.40
C LYS A 364 -12.76 -29.23 1.97
N TRP A 365 -11.75 -29.31 2.83
CA TRP A 365 -11.42 -30.54 3.55
C TRP A 365 -12.58 -31.06 4.41
N TYR A 366 -13.35 -30.17 5.03
CA TYR A 366 -14.55 -30.57 5.76
C TYR A 366 -15.61 -31.17 4.82
N GLN A 367 -15.90 -30.52 3.70
CA GLN A 367 -16.87 -31.00 2.70
C GLN A 367 -16.47 -32.36 2.12
N GLU A 368 -15.17 -32.61 1.97
CA GLU A 368 -14.62 -33.88 1.47
C GLU A 368 -14.47 -34.96 2.56
N GLY A 369 -14.82 -34.64 3.81
CA GLY A 369 -14.83 -35.58 4.93
C GLY A 369 -13.46 -35.83 5.58
N PHE A 370 -12.44 -35.03 5.28
CA PHE A 370 -11.16 -35.07 6.00
C PHE A 370 -11.31 -34.64 7.46
N TYR A 371 -12.16 -33.64 7.73
CA TYR A 371 -12.53 -33.25 9.08
C TYR A 371 -13.80 -33.94 9.53
N ARG A 372 -13.69 -34.85 10.52
CA ARG A 372 -14.83 -35.59 11.07
C ARG A 372 -15.72 -34.76 12.00
N SER A 373 -15.20 -33.66 12.56
CA SER A 373 -15.90 -32.85 13.56
C SER A 373 -15.99 -31.40 13.10
N GLY A 374 -17.20 -30.84 13.14
CA GLY A 374 -17.41 -29.41 12.87
C GLY A 374 -16.66 -28.51 13.85
N LEU A 375 -16.42 -28.96 15.09
CA LEU A 375 -15.63 -28.20 16.06
C LEU A 375 -14.20 -27.95 15.54
N LEU A 376 -13.58 -28.94 14.92
CA LEU A 376 -12.23 -28.83 14.39
C LEU A 376 -12.16 -27.80 13.25
N LEU A 377 -13.15 -27.82 12.36
CA LEU A 377 -13.30 -26.79 11.32
C LEU A 377 -13.41 -25.40 11.95
N TRP A 378 -14.36 -25.18 12.87
CA TRP A 378 -14.57 -23.87 13.49
C TRP A 378 -13.36 -23.37 14.26
N THR A 379 -12.64 -24.23 14.97
CA THR A 379 -11.38 -23.85 15.63
C THR A 379 -10.30 -23.49 14.63
N GLY A 380 -10.21 -24.22 13.51
CA GLY A 380 -9.25 -23.95 12.44
C GLY A 380 -9.53 -22.62 11.73
N LEU A 381 -10.81 -22.31 11.45
CA LEU A 381 -11.24 -21.03 10.90
C LEU A 381 -11.02 -19.88 11.87
N GLY A 382 -11.39 -20.07 13.15
CA GLY A 382 -11.19 -19.07 14.20
C GLY A 382 -9.72 -18.71 14.37
N LEU A 383 -8.82 -19.69 14.31
CA LEU A 383 -7.37 -19.46 14.34
C LEU A 383 -6.90 -18.62 13.15
N GLN A 384 -7.35 -18.92 11.93
CA GLN A 384 -6.95 -18.14 10.76
C GLN A 384 -7.49 -16.70 10.79
N ILE A 385 -8.72 -16.50 11.23
CA ILE A 385 -9.29 -15.16 11.42
C ILE A 385 -8.48 -14.37 12.47
N PHE A 386 -8.08 -15.03 13.56
CA PHE A 386 -7.23 -14.42 14.58
C PHE A 386 -5.85 -14.03 14.03
N VAL A 387 -5.23 -14.89 13.22
CA VAL A 387 -3.96 -14.60 12.53
C VAL A 387 -4.13 -13.38 11.61
N VAL A 388 -5.14 -13.36 10.75
CA VAL A 388 -5.41 -12.23 9.85
C VAL A 388 -5.58 -10.92 10.64
N ALA A 389 -6.39 -10.94 11.70
CA ALA A 389 -6.59 -9.77 12.56
C ALA A 389 -5.28 -9.29 13.21
N THR A 390 -4.45 -10.22 13.68
CA THR A 390 -3.15 -9.91 14.29
C THR A 390 -2.19 -9.27 13.28
N VAL A 391 -2.10 -9.81 12.06
CA VAL A 391 -1.25 -9.23 11.01
C VAL A 391 -1.76 -7.85 10.56
N PHE A 392 -3.08 -7.66 10.49
CA PHE A 392 -3.67 -6.35 10.22
C PHE A 392 -3.35 -5.31 11.30
N ILE A 393 -3.35 -5.70 12.58
CA ILE A 393 -2.91 -4.81 13.67
C ILE A 393 -1.45 -4.41 13.48
N VAL A 394 -0.59 -5.33 13.07
CA VAL A 394 0.83 -5.03 12.79
C VAL A 394 0.97 -4.06 11.61
N LEU A 395 0.20 -4.24 10.53
CA LEU A 395 0.14 -3.28 9.41
C LEU A 395 -0.38 -1.91 9.86
N LEU A 396 -1.40 -1.88 10.73
CA LEU A 396 -1.91 -0.63 11.31
C LEU A 396 -0.84 0.09 12.14
N ILE A 397 -0.09 -0.64 12.98
CA ILE A 397 1.04 -0.07 13.71
C ILE A 397 2.08 0.47 12.74
N HIS A 398 2.42 -0.25 11.67
CA HIS A 398 3.34 0.23 10.63
C HIS A 398 2.85 1.48 9.90
N SER A 399 1.53 1.66 9.77
CA SER A 399 0.96 2.88 9.16
C SER A 399 1.14 4.16 10.00
N VAL A 400 1.45 4.00 11.30
CA VAL A 400 1.61 5.11 12.25
C VAL A 400 3.05 5.23 12.76
N VAL A 401 3.70 4.11 12.99
CA VAL A 401 5.06 4.01 13.53
C VAL A 401 6.03 3.76 12.38
N LEU A 402 6.57 4.86 11.84
CA LEU A 402 7.52 4.81 10.73
C LEU A 402 8.89 4.26 11.12
N GLN A 403 9.25 4.37 12.41
CA GLN A 403 10.56 3.94 12.89
C GLN A 403 10.45 2.93 14.01
N VAL A 404 11.27 1.88 13.89
CA VAL A 404 11.45 0.91 14.97
C VAL A 404 12.07 1.66 16.16
N PRO A 405 11.44 1.63 17.35
CA PRO A 405 12.01 2.27 18.53
C PRO A 405 13.41 1.72 18.80
N SER A 406 14.38 2.61 19.03
CA SER A 406 15.76 2.23 19.34
C SER A 406 15.91 1.70 20.77
N ALA A 407 14.98 2.06 21.66
CA ALA A 407 14.97 1.64 23.05
C ALA A 407 14.51 0.18 23.21
N GLU A 408 15.26 -0.59 23.98
CA GLU A 408 14.79 -1.88 24.51
C GLU A 408 13.70 -1.63 25.55
N PRO A 409 12.66 -2.49 25.66
CA PRO A 409 12.49 -3.81 25.04
C PRO A 409 11.78 -3.80 23.68
N PHE A 410 11.38 -2.62 23.19
CA PHE A 410 10.52 -2.50 22.00
C PHE A 410 11.23 -2.97 20.72
N ARG A 411 12.53 -2.69 20.62
CA ARG A 411 13.35 -3.16 19.49
C ARG A 411 13.38 -4.69 19.41
N SER A 412 13.68 -5.37 20.51
CA SER A 412 13.65 -6.83 20.60
C SER A 412 12.26 -7.40 20.27
N ALA A 413 11.20 -6.79 20.83
CA ALA A 413 9.82 -7.19 20.55
C ALA A 413 9.46 -7.10 19.06
N MET A 414 9.88 -6.02 18.37
CA MET A 414 9.66 -5.85 16.93
C MET A 414 10.40 -6.90 16.09
N TYR A 415 11.63 -7.26 16.44
CA TYR A 415 12.37 -8.32 15.75
C TYR A 415 11.76 -9.70 15.99
N ALA A 416 11.35 -9.99 17.23
CA ALA A 416 10.66 -11.23 17.55
C ALA A 416 9.34 -11.35 16.79
N ALA A 417 8.54 -10.28 16.73
CA ALA A 417 7.31 -10.23 15.95
C ALA A 417 7.57 -10.49 14.46
N ARG A 418 8.57 -9.84 13.85
CA ARG A 418 8.99 -10.07 12.47
C ARG A 418 9.37 -11.53 12.20
N ALA A 419 10.15 -12.14 13.09
CA ALA A 419 10.56 -13.53 12.97
C ALA A 419 9.36 -14.50 13.05
N ILE A 420 8.45 -14.29 14.02
CA ILE A 420 7.22 -15.07 14.16
C ILE A 420 6.35 -14.95 12.90
N LEU A 421 6.19 -13.73 12.38
CA LEU A 421 5.40 -13.49 11.18
C LEU A 421 6.00 -14.14 9.93
N ILE A 422 7.33 -14.09 9.75
CA ILE A 422 8.00 -14.82 8.65
C ILE A 422 7.76 -16.32 8.78
N LEU A 423 7.96 -16.89 9.97
CA LEU A 423 7.77 -18.33 10.19
C LEU A 423 6.32 -18.74 9.94
N GLY A 424 5.35 -17.98 10.47
CA GLY A 424 3.93 -18.20 10.20
C GLY A 424 3.59 -18.13 8.71
N THR A 425 4.16 -17.14 8.01
CA THR A 425 4.01 -16.99 6.55
C THR A 425 4.50 -18.22 5.80
N LEU A 426 5.68 -18.75 6.17
CA LEU A 426 6.26 -19.94 5.55
C LEU A 426 5.41 -21.19 5.83
N CYS A 427 4.95 -21.39 7.07
CA CYS A 427 4.09 -22.51 7.44
C CYS A 427 2.77 -22.48 6.65
N GLU A 428 2.05 -21.36 6.64
CA GLU A 428 0.79 -21.24 5.87
C GLU A 428 1.03 -21.43 4.36
N SER A 429 2.14 -20.90 3.83
CA SER A 429 2.47 -21.09 2.41
C SER A 429 2.69 -22.57 2.07
N ILE A 430 3.37 -23.32 2.96
CA ILE A 430 3.59 -24.76 2.78
C ILE A 430 2.26 -25.51 2.80
N ASP A 431 1.38 -25.22 3.77
CA ASP A 431 0.08 -25.88 3.90
C ASP A 431 -0.82 -25.62 2.68
N VAL A 432 -0.91 -24.36 2.24
CA VAL A 432 -1.64 -23.99 1.03
C VAL A 432 -1.06 -24.70 -0.21
N MET A 433 0.26 -24.72 -0.37
CA MET A 433 0.89 -25.38 -1.53
C MET A 433 0.74 -26.91 -1.51
N ALA A 434 0.80 -27.53 -0.33
CA ALA A 434 0.56 -28.96 -0.16
C ALA A 434 -0.88 -29.34 -0.56
N PHE A 435 -1.85 -28.49 -0.23
CA PHE A 435 -3.23 -28.65 -0.71
C PHE A 435 -3.34 -28.46 -2.23
N LEU A 436 -2.83 -27.34 -2.77
CA LEU A 436 -2.98 -26.99 -4.19
C LEU A 436 -2.32 -28.01 -5.13
N SER A 437 -1.23 -28.64 -4.68
CA SER A 437 -0.55 -29.72 -5.40
C SER A 437 -1.26 -31.07 -5.35
N GLY A 438 -2.33 -31.19 -4.55
CA GLY A 438 -3.05 -32.45 -4.34
C GLY A 438 -2.30 -33.47 -3.48
N TYR A 439 -1.16 -33.09 -2.88
CA TYR A 439 -0.31 -34.00 -2.11
C TYR A 439 -1.06 -34.63 -0.92
N ALA A 440 -1.92 -33.85 -0.26
CA ALA A 440 -2.77 -34.33 0.84
C ALA A 440 -3.75 -35.44 0.40
N THR A 441 -4.25 -35.38 -0.84
CA THR A 441 -5.18 -36.40 -1.38
C THR A 441 -4.46 -37.67 -1.79
N LEU A 442 -3.25 -37.55 -2.34
CA LEU A 442 -2.40 -38.67 -2.72
C LEU A 442 -2.00 -39.50 -1.51
N ASP A 443 -1.63 -38.86 -0.41
CA ASP A 443 -1.20 -39.58 0.80
C ASP A 443 -2.36 -40.31 1.48
N ALA A 444 -3.56 -39.71 1.48
CA ALA A 444 -4.76 -40.34 2.03
C ALA A 444 -5.23 -41.56 1.22
N GLU A 445 -5.25 -41.47 -0.11
CA GLU A 445 -5.60 -42.62 -0.96
C GLU A 445 -4.48 -43.69 -0.96
N HIS A 446 -3.22 -43.28 -0.91
CA HIS A 446 -2.10 -44.20 -0.75
C HIS A 446 -2.20 -44.95 0.58
N LEU A 447 -2.44 -44.25 1.69
CA LEU A 447 -2.65 -44.86 3.01
C LEU A 447 -3.88 -45.76 3.03
N LYS A 448 -5.02 -45.36 2.45
CA LYS A 448 -6.20 -46.23 2.30
C LYS A 448 -5.87 -47.47 1.48
N SER A 449 -5.05 -47.34 0.43
CA SER A 449 -4.61 -48.48 -0.39
C SER A 449 -3.72 -49.43 0.40
N LEU A 450 -2.80 -48.91 1.21
CA LEU A 450 -1.94 -49.69 2.09
C LEU A 450 -2.76 -50.40 3.17
N LEU A 451 -3.68 -49.69 3.82
CA LEU A 451 -4.56 -50.26 4.84
C LEU A 451 -5.50 -51.34 4.27
N ARG A 452 -5.97 -51.19 3.03
CA ARG A 452 -6.71 -52.25 2.31
C ARG A 452 -5.82 -53.46 2.00
N ARG A 453 -4.59 -53.24 1.53
CA ARG A 453 -3.62 -54.31 1.25
C ARG A 453 -3.27 -55.11 2.51
N HIS A 454 -3.23 -54.48 3.67
CA HIS A 454 -2.95 -55.14 4.95
C HIS A 454 -4.20 -55.69 5.66
N GLY A 455 -5.38 -55.65 5.04
CA GLY A 455 -6.63 -56.15 5.64
C GLY A 455 -7.09 -55.35 6.88
N LEU A 456 -6.48 -54.20 7.15
CA LEU A 456 -6.79 -53.34 8.29
C LEU A 456 -8.02 -52.46 8.04
N LEU A 457 -8.33 -52.17 6.77
CA LEU A 457 -9.63 -51.64 6.37
C LEU A 457 -10.49 -52.81 5.85
N LYS A 458 -11.45 -53.27 6.65
CA LYS A 458 -12.55 -54.11 6.14
C LYS A 458 -13.24 -53.34 5.01
N GLN A 459 -13.49 -54.00 3.88
CA GLN A 459 -14.39 -53.48 2.86
C GLN A 459 -15.74 -53.21 3.54
N VAL A 460 -16.00 -51.95 3.85
CA VAL A 460 -17.37 -51.51 4.11
C VAL A 460 -18.03 -51.61 2.75
N SER A 461 -18.71 -52.74 2.51
CA SER A 461 -19.58 -52.88 1.35
C SER A 461 -20.54 -51.70 1.38
N PRO A 462 -20.65 -50.88 0.33
CA PRO A 462 -21.66 -49.85 0.27
C PRO A 462 -23.00 -50.57 0.39
N ASN A 463 -23.64 -50.44 1.55
CA ASN A 463 -25.00 -50.95 1.73
C ASN A 463 -25.89 -50.24 0.69
N PRO A 464 -26.74 -50.98 -0.03
CA PRO A 464 -27.58 -50.47 -1.11
C PRO A 464 -28.57 -49.40 -0.63
#